data_AF-A0A971FGD2-F1
#
_entry.id   AF-A0A971FGD2-F1
#
_cell.length_a   1.000
_cell.length_b   1.000
_cell.length_c   1.000
_cell.angle_alpha   90.00
_cell.angle_beta   90.00
_cell.angle_gamma   90.00
#
_symmetry.space_group_name_H-M   'P 1'
#
loop_
_entity.id
_entity.type
_entity.pdbx_description
1 polymer ?
#
loop_
_entity_poly.entity_id
_entity_poly.type
_entity_poly.pdbx_seq_one_letter_code
_entity_poly.pdbx_strand_id
1 'polypeptide(L)'
;MYLHEAHLANIVTSYCTCLGGLIPLVYCAYTRNQPRRWVWVYFCVFLTGLPTVWLHTVEGSRVASFFDVGTNILLAWMLIVAVSGDYMAAPARRKLIGITFFLNVLAWCWLLYEVFAPEKKPLLTLWDSGHFYTGEVALILNAWIGAALFIIYRRRINPAARPFLYTILGIFIFGIVLATGDNNHITGYILPWHAAWHIIGAFGFITLWAFNHVRFSEGLLPVTPEEPATECVRGIPIPEESRA
;
A
#
# COMPACT_ATOMS: atom_id res chain seq x y z
N MET A 1 30.21 -13.04 4.74
CA MET A 1 30.65 -13.15 6.14
C MET A 1 29.52 -12.56 6.99
N TYR A 2 28.88 -13.35 7.86
CA TYR A 2 27.77 -12.86 8.70
C TYR A 2 28.33 -11.93 9.78
N LEU A 3 27.82 -10.70 9.86
CA LEU A 3 28.34 -9.67 10.77
C LEU A 3 27.70 -9.75 12.17
N HIS A 4 26.43 -10.19 12.30
CA HIS A 4 25.73 -10.49 13.57
C HIS A 4 24.38 -11.23 13.33
N GLU A 5 23.76 -11.75 14.39
CA GLU A 5 22.50 -12.53 14.32
C GLU A 5 21.31 -11.75 13.73
N ALA A 6 21.19 -10.45 14.04
CA ALA A 6 20.12 -9.61 13.48
C ALA A 6 20.17 -9.52 11.94
N HIS A 7 21.36 -9.63 11.35
CA HIS A 7 21.54 -9.58 9.90
C HIS A 7 20.95 -10.81 9.21
N LEU A 8 21.15 -12.01 9.78
CA LEU A 8 20.53 -13.23 9.26
C LEU A 8 19.00 -13.16 9.37
N ALA A 9 18.49 -12.65 10.50
CA ALA A 9 17.05 -12.45 10.68
C ALA A 9 16.50 -11.51 9.60
N ASN A 10 17.15 -10.37 9.34
CA ASN A 10 16.74 -9.43 8.30
C ASN A 10 16.76 -10.06 6.90
N ILE A 11 17.79 -10.85 6.55
CA ILE A 11 17.86 -11.55 5.25
C ILE A 11 16.67 -12.50 5.10
N VAL A 12 16.43 -13.36 6.10
CA VAL A 12 15.38 -14.38 6.03
C VAL A 12 14.00 -13.74 6.00
N THR A 13 13.74 -12.75 6.85
CA THR A 13 12.44 -12.08 6.89
C THR A 13 12.20 -11.17 5.69
N SER A 14 13.24 -10.69 4.99
CA SER A 14 13.07 -9.95 3.73
C SER A 14 12.34 -10.76 2.65
N TYR A 15 12.44 -12.10 2.66
CA TYR A 15 11.64 -12.95 1.78
C TYR A 15 10.13 -12.85 2.07
N CYS A 16 9.73 -12.46 3.28
CA CYS A 16 8.32 -12.19 3.58
C CYS A 16 7.76 -11.08 2.68
N THR A 17 8.55 -10.05 2.33
CA THR A 17 8.12 -8.99 1.40
C THR A 17 7.87 -9.56 0.00
N CYS A 18 8.77 -10.40 -0.51
CA CYS A 18 8.56 -11.12 -1.78
C CYS A 18 7.25 -11.93 -1.75
N LEU A 19 7.06 -12.73 -0.70
CA LEU A 19 5.86 -13.56 -0.52
C LEU A 19 4.59 -12.72 -0.35
N GLY A 20 4.70 -11.58 0.32
CA GLY A 20 3.62 -10.60 0.48
C GLY A 20 3.13 -10.00 -0.84
N GLY A 21 3.93 -10.03 -1.90
CA GLY A 21 3.50 -9.69 -3.26
C GLY A 21 3.10 -10.91 -4.09
N LEU A 22 3.87 -11.99 -4.01
CA LEU A 22 3.64 -13.22 -4.79
C LEU A 22 2.31 -13.88 -4.45
N ILE A 23 1.96 -14.00 -3.16
CA ILE A 23 0.71 -14.64 -2.74
C ILE A 23 -0.52 -13.87 -3.24
N PRO A 24 -0.64 -12.54 -3.07
CA PRO A 24 -1.69 -11.76 -3.72
C PRO A 24 -1.76 -11.93 -5.24
N LEU A 25 -0.64 -12.00 -5.95
CA LEU A 25 -0.64 -12.24 -7.40
C LEU A 25 -1.22 -13.61 -7.76
N VAL A 26 -0.84 -14.65 -7.04
CA VAL A 26 -1.40 -16.00 -7.17
C VAL A 26 -2.92 -15.98 -6.92
N TYR A 27 -3.36 -15.30 -5.86
CA TYR A 27 -4.79 -15.15 -5.59
C TYR A 27 -5.53 -14.34 -6.66
N CYS A 28 -4.89 -13.33 -7.26
CA CYS A 28 -5.45 -12.61 -8.41
C CYS A 28 -5.63 -13.55 -9.62
N ALA A 29 -4.67 -14.44 -9.87
CA ALA A 29 -4.75 -15.41 -10.95
C ALA A 29 -5.90 -16.41 -10.77
N TYR A 30 -6.13 -16.86 -9.53
CA TYR A 30 -7.23 -17.79 -9.21
C TYR A 30 -8.61 -17.15 -9.21
N THR A 31 -8.74 -15.92 -8.67
CA THR A 31 -10.05 -15.29 -8.51
C THR A 31 -10.48 -14.41 -9.68
N ARG A 32 -9.54 -13.88 -10.47
CA ARG A 32 -9.76 -12.96 -11.62
C ARG A 32 -10.58 -11.69 -11.33
N ASN A 33 -10.85 -11.39 -10.06
CA ASN A 33 -11.76 -10.30 -9.64
C ASN A 33 -11.06 -8.96 -9.34
N GLN A 34 -9.79 -8.80 -9.73
CA GLN A 34 -8.99 -7.63 -9.34
C GLN A 34 -8.75 -6.68 -10.52
N PRO A 35 -9.01 -5.37 -10.38
CA PRO A 35 -8.67 -4.40 -11.42
C PRO A 35 -7.18 -4.40 -11.73
N ARG A 36 -6.80 -4.25 -13.00
CA ARG A 36 -5.38 -4.30 -13.46
C ARG A 36 -4.43 -3.41 -12.65
N ARG A 37 -4.88 -2.21 -12.24
CA ARG A 37 -4.09 -1.29 -11.40
C ARG A 37 -3.69 -1.88 -10.04
N TRP A 38 -4.55 -2.69 -9.44
CA TRP A 38 -4.27 -3.37 -8.18
C TRP A 38 -3.36 -4.59 -8.38
N VAL A 39 -3.49 -5.29 -9.50
CA VAL A 39 -2.52 -6.34 -9.89
C VAL A 39 -1.11 -5.74 -10.02
N TRP A 40 -0.98 -4.55 -10.61
CA TRP A 40 0.30 -3.83 -10.66
C TRP A 40 0.84 -3.45 -9.29
N VAL A 41 -0.01 -3.07 -8.32
CA VAL A 41 0.42 -2.84 -6.94
C VAL A 41 1.05 -4.11 -6.35
N TYR A 42 0.37 -5.27 -6.45
CA TYR A 42 0.90 -6.52 -5.91
C TYR A 42 2.19 -6.96 -6.63
N PHE A 43 2.28 -6.70 -7.94
CA PHE A 43 3.53 -6.89 -8.68
C PHE A 43 4.65 -5.99 -8.15
N CYS A 44 4.37 -4.71 -7.86
CA CYS A 44 5.35 -3.83 -7.25
C CYS A 44 5.78 -4.32 -5.86
N VAL A 45 4.89 -4.89 -5.04
CA VAL A 45 5.28 -5.50 -3.75
C VAL A 45 6.29 -6.64 -3.97
N PHE A 46 6.00 -7.53 -4.91
CA PHE A 46 6.92 -8.62 -5.26
C PHE A 46 8.26 -8.08 -5.77
N LEU A 47 8.21 -7.11 -6.69
CA LEU A 47 9.39 -6.46 -7.26
C LEU A 47 10.24 -5.81 -6.18
N THR A 48 9.63 -5.12 -5.21
CA THR A 48 10.32 -4.48 -4.08
C THR A 48 11.02 -5.49 -3.18
N GLY A 49 10.40 -6.66 -2.92
CA GLY A 49 11.02 -7.69 -2.09
C GLY A 49 12.37 -8.18 -2.63
N LEU A 50 12.58 -8.15 -3.96
CA LEU A 50 13.83 -8.61 -4.57
C LEU A 50 15.04 -7.71 -4.19
N PRO A 51 15.01 -6.38 -4.42
CA PRO A 51 16.01 -5.47 -3.87
C PRO A 51 16.14 -5.48 -2.35
N THR A 52 15.05 -5.69 -1.60
CA THR A 52 15.12 -5.77 -0.13
C THR A 52 15.99 -6.95 0.32
N VAL A 53 15.77 -8.14 -0.24
CA VAL A 53 16.63 -9.32 -0.01
C VAL A 53 18.07 -9.03 -0.45
N TRP A 54 18.25 -8.39 -1.60
CA TRP A 54 19.58 -8.05 -2.10
C TRP A 54 20.32 -7.10 -1.14
N LEU A 55 19.69 -6.00 -0.72
CA LEU A 55 20.25 -5.03 0.22
C LEU A 55 20.71 -5.70 1.51
N HIS A 56 19.85 -6.54 2.09
CA HIS A 56 20.20 -7.28 3.30
C HIS A 56 21.20 -8.41 3.05
N THR A 57 21.51 -8.79 1.82
CA THR A 57 22.59 -9.74 1.53
C THR A 57 23.95 -9.04 1.38
N VAL A 58 23.95 -7.81 0.88
CA VAL A 58 25.15 -6.98 0.64
C VAL A 58 25.09 -5.68 1.43
N GLU A 59 25.02 -5.80 2.76
CA GLU A 59 24.90 -4.65 3.66
C GLU A 59 25.99 -3.59 3.40
N GLY A 60 25.60 -2.32 3.42
CA GLY A 60 26.47 -1.18 3.06
C GLY A 60 26.51 -0.85 1.57
N SER A 61 25.98 -1.71 0.68
CA SER A 61 25.91 -1.41 -0.75
C SER A 61 24.95 -0.25 -1.05
N ARG A 62 25.50 0.89 -1.49
CA ARG A 62 24.72 2.06 -1.92
C ARG A 62 23.83 1.76 -3.11
N VAL A 63 24.30 0.93 -4.04
CA VAL A 63 23.53 0.52 -5.22
C VAL A 63 22.34 -0.34 -4.81
N ALA A 64 22.52 -1.30 -3.90
CA ALA A 64 21.40 -2.10 -3.40
C ALA A 64 20.39 -1.23 -2.65
N SER A 65 20.87 -0.25 -1.85
CA SER A 65 20.01 0.71 -1.15
C SER A 65 19.20 1.59 -2.12
N PHE A 66 19.79 2.00 -3.25
CA PHE A 66 19.08 2.71 -4.31
C PHE A 66 17.92 1.89 -4.86
N PHE A 67 18.13 0.61 -5.20
CA PHE A 67 17.08 -0.24 -5.74
C PHE A 67 16.01 -0.58 -4.69
N ASP A 68 16.40 -0.82 -3.45
CA ASP A 68 15.46 -1.10 -2.36
C ASP A 68 14.54 0.10 -2.07
N VAL A 69 15.12 1.26 -1.74
CA VAL A 69 14.33 2.46 -1.46
C VAL A 69 13.60 2.94 -2.72
N GLY A 70 14.25 2.87 -3.88
CA GLY A 70 13.67 3.29 -5.15
C GLY A 70 12.44 2.47 -5.57
N THR A 71 12.49 1.15 -5.42
CA THR A 71 11.33 0.29 -5.70
C THR A 71 10.24 0.42 -4.64
N ASN A 72 10.57 0.66 -3.38
CA ASN A 72 9.58 1.03 -2.36
C ASN A 72 8.84 2.33 -2.71
N ILE A 73 9.55 3.38 -3.19
CA ILE A 73 8.92 4.62 -3.67
C ILE A 73 7.97 4.32 -4.85
N LEU A 74 8.39 3.48 -5.79
CA LEU A 74 7.55 3.05 -6.91
C LEU A 74 6.27 2.37 -6.40
N LEU A 75 6.38 1.43 -5.46
CA LEU A 75 5.25 0.75 -4.85
C LEU A 75 4.29 1.72 -4.18
N ALA A 76 4.79 2.62 -3.33
CA ALA A 76 3.98 3.60 -2.63
C ALA A 76 3.27 4.56 -3.62
N TRP A 77 3.95 4.94 -4.70
CA TRP A 77 3.33 5.72 -5.78
C TRP A 77 2.27 4.93 -6.54
N MET A 78 2.49 3.65 -6.83
CA MET A 78 1.50 2.79 -7.48
C MET A 78 0.25 2.60 -6.62
N LEU A 79 0.37 2.60 -5.29
CA LEU A 79 -0.78 2.66 -4.38
C LEU A 79 -1.59 3.95 -4.58
N ILE A 80 -0.92 5.11 -4.66
CA ILE A 80 -1.58 6.41 -4.96
C ILE A 80 -2.29 6.34 -6.32
N VAL A 81 -1.64 5.82 -7.35
CA VAL A 81 -2.23 5.67 -8.70
C VAL A 81 -3.46 4.76 -8.66
N ALA A 82 -3.40 3.65 -7.92
CA ALA A 82 -4.50 2.69 -7.81
C ALA A 82 -5.70 3.28 -7.06
N VAL A 83 -5.49 3.82 -5.85
CA VAL A 83 -6.56 4.37 -5.01
C VAL A 83 -7.18 5.64 -5.60
N SER A 84 -6.37 6.52 -6.21
CA SER A 84 -6.90 7.69 -6.91
C SER A 84 -7.72 7.29 -8.13
N GLY A 85 -7.34 6.20 -8.82
CA GLY A 85 -8.12 5.61 -9.91
C GLY A 85 -9.48 5.05 -9.47
N ASP A 86 -9.61 4.66 -8.20
CA ASP A 86 -10.88 4.14 -7.67
C ASP A 86 -11.88 5.25 -7.32
N TYR A 87 -11.40 6.41 -6.86
CA TYR A 87 -12.27 7.38 -6.20
C TYR A 87 -12.24 8.81 -6.74
N MET A 88 -11.18 9.22 -7.44
CA MET A 88 -11.02 10.61 -7.87
C MET A 88 -11.55 10.84 -9.29
N ALA A 89 -12.11 12.03 -9.52
CA ALA A 89 -12.43 12.50 -10.86
C ALA A 89 -11.16 12.66 -11.72
N ALA A 90 -11.27 12.43 -13.02
CA ALA A 90 -10.12 12.41 -13.93
C ALA A 90 -9.21 13.66 -13.88
N PRO A 91 -9.72 14.91 -13.82
CA PRO A 91 -8.86 16.09 -13.74
C PRO A 91 -8.04 16.16 -12.45
N ALA A 92 -8.69 15.92 -11.31
CA ALA A 92 -8.04 15.92 -9.99
C ALA A 92 -7.02 14.77 -9.88
N ARG A 93 -7.36 13.58 -10.40
CA ARG A 93 -6.47 12.43 -10.47
C ARG A 93 -5.23 12.73 -11.30
N ARG A 94 -5.37 13.29 -12.51
CA ARG A 94 -4.23 13.66 -13.37
C ARG A 94 -3.30 14.64 -12.69
N LYS A 95 -3.85 15.66 -12.00
CA LYS A 95 -3.07 16.62 -11.23
C LYS A 95 -2.28 15.94 -10.11
N LEU A 96 -2.93 15.10 -9.30
CA LEU A 96 -2.26 14.37 -8.20
C LEU A 96 -1.16 13.45 -8.73
N ILE A 97 -1.44 12.64 -9.75
CA ILE A 97 -0.46 11.72 -10.34
C ILE A 97 0.70 12.49 -10.95
N GLY A 98 0.44 13.58 -11.67
CA GLY A 98 1.49 14.41 -12.26
C GLY A 98 2.42 15.03 -11.21
N ILE A 99 1.86 15.61 -10.15
CA ILE A 99 2.64 16.19 -9.06
C ILE A 99 3.47 15.11 -8.34
N THR A 100 2.84 14.03 -7.92
CA THR A 100 3.53 12.94 -7.19
C THR A 100 4.57 12.24 -8.06
N PHE A 101 4.31 12.05 -9.35
CA PHE A 101 5.29 11.52 -10.30
C PHE A 101 6.52 12.41 -10.37
N PHE A 102 6.35 13.72 -10.56
CA PHE A 102 7.46 14.66 -10.62
C PHE A 102 8.29 14.64 -9.33
N LEU A 103 7.64 14.64 -8.16
CA LEU A 103 8.34 14.55 -6.87
C LEU A 103 9.09 13.22 -6.70
N ASN A 104 8.53 12.10 -7.16
CA ASN A 104 9.19 10.80 -7.10
C ASN A 104 10.39 10.71 -8.06
N VAL A 105 10.31 11.32 -9.24
CA VAL A 105 11.47 11.46 -10.13
C VAL A 105 12.58 12.25 -9.47
N LEU A 106 12.27 13.37 -8.80
CA LEU A 106 13.27 14.13 -8.04
C LEU A 106 13.87 13.29 -6.91
N ALA A 107 13.06 12.52 -6.18
CA ALA A 107 13.53 11.62 -5.13
C ALA A 107 14.45 10.52 -5.70
N TRP A 108 14.15 9.92 -6.85
CA TRP A 108 15.04 8.95 -7.50
C TRP A 108 16.33 9.59 -8.01
N CYS A 109 16.28 10.78 -8.59
CA CYS A 109 17.49 11.53 -8.96
C CYS A 109 18.37 11.80 -7.74
N TRP A 110 17.77 12.15 -6.60
CA TRP A 110 18.47 12.33 -5.33
C TRP A 110 19.10 11.03 -4.84
N LEU A 111 18.34 9.92 -4.85
CA LEU A 111 18.87 8.60 -4.49
C LEU A 111 20.02 8.18 -5.39
N LEU A 112 19.95 8.46 -6.69
CA LEU A 112 21.03 8.17 -7.64
C LEU A 112 22.27 9.00 -7.30
N TYR A 113 22.10 10.28 -6.96
CA TYR A 113 23.19 11.11 -6.48
C TYR A 113 23.82 10.54 -5.18
N GLU A 114 23.01 10.06 -4.23
CA GLU A 114 23.49 9.44 -2.99
C GLU A 114 24.33 8.17 -3.22
N VAL A 115 24.21 7.50 -4.38
CA VAL A 115 25.09 6.39 -4.75
C VAL A 115 26.53 6.83 -4.93
N PHE A 116 26.74 8.05 -5.44
CA PHE A 116 28.07 8.60 -5.74
C PHE A 116 28.56 9.60 -4.69
N ALA A 117 27.71 9.97 -3.74
CA ALA A 117 28.05 10.93 -2.69
C ALA A 117 29.09 10.34 -1.72
N PRO A 118 30.06 11.15 -1.24
CA PRO A 118 31.07 10.68 -0.27
C PRO A 118 30.46 10.22 1.05
N GLU A 119 29.42 10.91 1.51
CA GLU A 119 28.71 10.64 2.76
C GLU A 119 27.20 10.69 2.54
N LYS A 120 26.48 9.76 3.18
CA LYS A 120 25.00 9.78 3.23
C LYS A 120 24.57 10.39 4.55
N LYS A 121 23.91 11.54 4.50
CA LYS A 121 23.45 12.27 5.69
C LYS A 121 21.97 11.99 5.94
N PRO A 122 21.58 11.64 7.18
CA PRO A 122 20.16 11.48 7.51
C PRO A 122 19.45 12.82 7.35
N LEU A 123 18.23 12.79 6.83
CA LEU A 123 17.36 13.96 6.74
C LEU A 123 16.60 14.17 8.05
N LEU A 124 16.18 13.08 8.69
CA LEU A 124 15.55 13.09 10.00
C LEU A 124 16.31 12.15 10.93
N THR A 125 16.60 12.63 12.14
CA THR A 125 17.14 11.86 13.25
C THR A 125 16.07 11.78 14.33
N LEU A 126 15.68 10.56 14.66
CA LEU A 126 14.75 10.22 15.72
C LEU A 126 15.56 9.44 16.77
N TRP A 127 15.70 9.99 17.98
CA TRP A 127 16.53 9.42 19.06
C TRP A 127 17.95 9.01 18.59
N ASP A 128 18.61 8.16 19.38
CA ASP A 128 20.02 7.80 19.17
C ASP A 128 20.26 6.77 18.06
N SER A 129 19.22 6.05 17.63
CA SER A 129 19.31 4.94 16.66
C SER A 129 18.35 5.06 15.48
N GLY A 130 17.36 5.95 15.52
CA GLY A 130 16.41 6.15 14.44
C GLY A 130 16.90 7.19 13.44
N HIS A 131 17.12 6.79 12.19
CA HIS A 131 17.54 7.70 11.13
C HIS A 131 16.70 7.46 9.88
N PHE A 132 16.21 8.54 9.28
CA PHE A 132 15.58 8.49 7.96
C PHE A 132 16.34 9.35 6.97
N TYR A 133 16.74 8.72 5.87
CA TYR A 133 17.35 9.38 4.72
C TYR A 133 16.27 9.96 3.81
N THR A 134 16.66 10.87 2.90
CA THR A 134 15.74 11.58 2.01
C THR A 134 14.79 10.66 1.25
N GLY A 135 15.29 9.53 0.73
CA GLY A 135 14.45 8.57 0.01
C GLY A 135 13.42 7.85 0.91
N GLU A 136 13.78 7.53 2.15
CA GLU A 136 12.86 6.92 3.13
C GLU A 136 11.79 7.91 3.57
N VAL A 137 12.14 9.19 3.74
CA VAL A 137 11.17 10.26 3.99
C VAL A 137 10.21 10.40 2.81
N ALA A 138 10.72 10.40 1.57
CA ALA A 138 9.88 10.45 0.37
C ALA A 138 8.93 9.24 0.28
N LEU A 139 9.41 8.04 0.61
CA LEU A 139 8.59 6.83 0.72
C LEU A 139 7.47 6.99 1.75
N ILE A 140 7.80 7.40 2.98
CA ILE A 140 6.84 7.60 4.08
C ILE A 140 5.76 8.62 3.67
N LEU A 141 6.15 9.73 3.04
CA LEU A 141 5.22 10.74 2.55
C LEU A 141 4.27 10.18 1.48
N ASN A 142 4.77 9.39 0.52
CA ASN A 142 3.89 8.73 -0.46
C ASN A 142 2.91 7.77 0.22
N ALA A 143 3.37 6.98 1.18
CA ALA A 143 2.51 6.05 1.91
C ALA A 143 1.41 6.79 2.69
N TRP A 144 1.74 7.92 3.33
CA TRP A 144 0.75 8.79 3.98
C TRP A 144 -0.28 9.38 3.02
N ILE A 145 0.13 9.80 1.81
CA ILE A 145 -0.80 10.26 0.78
C ILE A 145 -1.77 9.13 0.41
N GLY A 146 -1.26 7.91 0.18
CA GLY A 146 -2.09 6.74 -0.11
C GLY A 146 -3.11 6.44 1.00
N ALA A 147 -2.65 6.42 2.25
CA ALA A 147 -3.49 6.22 3.44
C ALA A 147 -4.56 7.33 3.58
N ALA A 148 -4.17 8.59 3.38
CA ALA A 148 -5.08 9.73 3.44
C ALA A 148 -6.19 9.62 2.37
N LEU A 149 -5.86 9.21 1.15
CA LEU A 149 -6.86 9.00 0.09
C LEU A 149 -7.90 7.96 0.49
N PHE A 150 -7.48 6.85 1.10
CA PHE A 150 -8.42 5.86 1.63
C PHE A 150 -9.34 6.43 2.71
N ILE A 151 -8.80 7.21 3.65
CA ILE A 151 -9.59 7.81 4.73
C ILE A 151 -10.55 8.90 4.22
N ILE A 152 -10.10 9.74 3.29
CA ILE A 152 -10.92 10.79 2.65
C ILE A 152 -12.12 10.15 1.94
N TYR A 153 -11.87 9.08 1.18
CA TYR A 153 -12.91 8.39 0.41
C TYR A 153 -13.57 7.22 1.13
N ARG A 154 -13.34 7.04 2.45
CA ARG A 154 -13.84 5.89 3.23
C ARG A 154 -15.35 5.64 3.12
N ARG A 155 -16.14 6.70 2.92
CA ARG A 155 -17.60 6.61 2.77
C ARG A 155 -18.02 5.91 1.47
N ARG A 156 -17.16 5.91 0.43
CA ARG A 156 -17.38 5.23 -0.85
C ARG A 156 -16.95 3.76 -0.83
N ILE A 157 -16.39 3.30 0.28
CA ILE A 157 -15.93 1.93 0.46
C ILE A 157 -17.09 1.11 1.02
N ASN A 158 -17.35 -0.07 0.43
CA ASN A 158 -18.33 -1.04 0.94
C ASN A 158 -18.10 -1.24 2.46
N PRO A 159 -19.14 -1.08 3.31
CA PRO A 159 -19.04 -1.34 4.75
C PRO A 159 -18.33 -2.63 5.12
N ALA A 160 -18.54 -3.73 4.38
CA ALA A 160 -17.90 -5.02 4.63
C ALA A 160 -16.37 -4.98 4.49
N ALA A 161 -15.83 -4.11 3.63
CA ALA A 161 -14.38 -3.95 3.44
C ALA A 161 -13.73 -2.98 4.45
N ARG A 162 -14.51 -2.16 5.16
CA ARG A 162 -13.95 -1.13 6.07
C ARG A 162 -13.14 -1.71 7.23
N PRO A 163 -13.53 -2.82 7.88
CA PRO A 163 -12.70 -3.44 8.90
C PRO A 163 -11.28 -3.72 8.40
N PHE A 164 -11.15 -4.30 7.20
CA PHE A 164 -9.85 -4.55 6.59
C PHE A 164 -9.06 -3.25 6.32
N LEU A 165 -9.72 -2.16 5.89
CA LEU A 165 -9.04 -0.87 5.77
C LEU A 165 -8.43 -0.42 7.10
N TYR A 166 -9.20 -0.49 8.20
CA TYR A 166 -8.69 -0.08 9.50
C TYR A 166 -7.58 -1.00 10.00
N THR A 167 -7.67 -2.30 9.72
CA THR A 167 -6.57 -3.24 9.98
C THR A 167 -5.31 -2.87 9.19
N ILE A 168 -5.41 -2.56 7.90
CA ILE A 168 -4.27 -2.14 7.07
C ILE A 168 -3.66 -0.84 7.62
N LEU A 169 -4.48 0.13 8.02
CA LEU A 169 -4.00 1.39 8.60
C LEU A 169 -3.32 1.16 9.96
N GLY A 170 -3.87 0.27 10.79
CA GLY A 170 -3.24 -0.12 12.05
C GLY A 170 -1.88 -0.79 11.83
N ILE A 171 -1.81 -1.73 10.88
CA ILE A 171 -0.57 -2.38 10.44
C ILE A 171 0.42 -1.35 9.91
N PHE A 172 -0.03 -0.39 9.12
CA PHE A 172 0.82 0.68 8.58
C PHE A 172 1.41 1.57 9.68
N ILE A 173 0.59 2.01 10.64
CA ILE A 173 1.06 2.81 11.79
C ILE A 173 2.07 2.01 12.61
N PHE A 174 1.76 0.75 12.91
CA PHE A 174 2.68 -0.13 13.64
C PHE A 174 3.98 -0.37 12.86
N GLY A 175 3.88 -0.52 11.54
CA GLY A 175 5.02 -0.61 10.63
C GLY A 175 5.89 0.65 10.65
N ILE A 176 5.32 1.86 10.68
CA ILE A 176 6.11 3.09 10.84
C ILE A 176 6.89 3.06 12.14
N VAL A 177 6.27 2.64 13.25
CA VAL A 177 6.95 2.51 14.54
C VAL A 177 8.09 1.49 14.45
N LEU A 178 7.87 0.33 13.82
CA LEU A 178 8.92 -0.67 13.65
C LEU A 178 10.07 -0.18 12.76
N ALA A 179 9.76 0.57 11.69
CA ALA A 179 10.74 1.10 10.74
C ALA A 179 11.70 2.15 11.33
N THR A 180 11.39 2.65 12.53
CA THR A 180 12.26 3.60 13.21
C THR A 180 13.42 2.94 13.98
N GLY A 181 13.38 1.63 14.19
CA GLY A 181 14.50 0.88 14.79
C GLY A 181 15.59 0.60 13.75
N ASP A 182 16.86 0.72 14.14
CA ASP A 182 17.98 0.38 13.25
C ASP A 182 18.04 -1.14 12.96
N ASN A 183 18.83 -1.51 11.94
CA ASN A 183 19.03 -2.92 11.53
C ASN A 183 19.63 -3.83 12.61
N ASN A 184 20.21 -3.25 13.65
CA ASN A 184 20.98 -3.91 14.71
C ASN A 184 20.21 -3.92 16.05
N HIS A 185 19.07 -3.22 16.12
CA HIS A 185 18.35 -3.00 17.35
C HIS A 185 17.45 -4.20 17.67
N ILE A 186 17.87 -4.99 18.66
CA ILE A 186 17.07 -6.06 19.24
C ILE A 186 16.65 -5.64 20.65
N THR A 187 15.36 -5.38 20.86
CA THR A 187 14.86 -5.07 22.21
C THR A 187 14.56 -6.35 22.98
N GLY A 188 15.10 -6.42 24.20
CA GLY A 188 14.85 -7.53 25.12
C GLY A 188 15.28 -8.89 24.57
N TYR A 189 16.22 -8.94 23.63
CA TYR A 189 16.69 -10.15 22.94
C TYR A 189 15.62 -10.92 22.13
N ILE A 190 14.41 -10.38 22.01
CA ILE A 190 13.26 -11.08 21.39
C ILE A 190 12.74 -10.33 20.18
N LEU A 191 12.82 -8.99 20.18
CA LEU A 191 12.21 -8.17 19.13
C LEU A 191 13.27 -7.53 18.23
N PRO A 192 13.64 -8.16 17.10
CA PRO A 192 14.39 -7.51 16.02
C PRO A 192 13.45 -6.59 15.24
N TRP A 193 13.54 -5.28 15.46
CA TRP A 193 12.55 -4.30 14.98
C TRP A 193 12.37 -4.35 13.46
N HIS A 194 13.48 -4.28 12.72
CA HIS A 194 13.47 -4.28 11.27
C HIS A 194 13.02 -5.64 10.68
N ALA A 195 13.40 -6.75 11.30
CA ALA A 195 12.92 -8.06 10.87
C ALA A 195 11.42 -8.25 11.11
N ALA A 196 10.91 -7.75 12.26
CA ALA A 196 9.48 -7.74 12.55
C ALA A 196 8.71 -6.84 11.57
N TRP A 197 9.33 -5.74 11.12
CA TRP A 197 8.76 -4.87 10.09
C TRP A 197 8.48 -5.63 8.78
N HIS A 198 9.43 -6.44 8.29
CA HIS A 198 9.22 -7.25 7.08
C HIS A 198 8.02 -8.20 7.19
N ILE A 199 7.87 -8.86 8.34
CA ILE A 199 6.78 -9.81 8.60
C ILE A 199 5.43 -9.07 8.63
N ILE A 200 5.35 -8.00 9.43
CA ILE A 200 4.14 -7.19 9.56
C ILE A 200 3.75 -6.55 8.22
N GLY A 201 4.73 -6.06 7.45
CA GLY A 201 4.53 -5.53 6.10
C GLY A 201 3.92 -6.57 5.16
N ALA A 202 4.44 -7.80 5.15
CA ALA A 202 3.91 -8.89 4.34
C ALA A 202 2.43 -9.19 4.67
N PHE A 203 2.08 -9.29 5.95
CA PHE A 203 0.68 -9.46 6.36
C PHE A 203 -0.18 -8.23 5.99
N GLY A 204 0.38 -7.02 6.05
CA GLY A 204 -0.28 -5.82 5.55
C GLY A 204 -0.65 -5.91 4.08
N PHE A 205 0.27 -6.36 3.22
CA PHE A 205 0.01 -6.53 1.78
C PHE A 205 -0.99 -7.65 1.47
N ILE A 206 -0.94 -8.77 2.20
CA ILE A 206 -1.94 -9.84 2.08
C ILE A 206 -3.33 -9.34 2.52
N THR A 207 -3.39 -8.57 3.62
CA THR A 207 -4.63 -7.95 4.09
C THR A 207 -5.16 -6.92 3.09
N LEU A 208 -4.28 -6.17 2.43
CA LEU A 208 -4.62 -5.26 1.33
C LEU A 208 -5.26 -6.00 0.15
N TRP A 209 -4.77 -7.19 -0.18
CA TRP A 209 -5.43 -8.05 -1.17
C TRP A 209 -6.84 -8.44 -0.71
N ALA A 210 -6.99 -8.92 0.52
CA ALA A 210 -8.29 -9.34 1.06
C ALA A 210 -9.29 -8.18 1.06
N PHE A 211 -8.86 -7.01 1.51
CA PHE A 211 -9.63 -5.76 1.43
C PHE A 211 -10.14 -5.48 0.01
N ASN A 212 -9.26 -5.54 -0.98
CA ASN A 212 -9.66 -5.30 -2.37
C ASN A 212 -10.56 -6.42 -2.91
N HIS A 213 -10.32 -7.67 -2.51
CA HIS A 213 -11.16 -8.79 -2.89
C HIS A 213 -12.61 -8.59 -2.41
N VAL A 214 -12.81 -8.21 -1.15
CA VAL A 214 -14.13 -7.87 -0.60
C VAL A 214 -14.75 -6.68 -1.35
N ARG A 215 -13.96 -5.62 -1.60
CA ARG A 215 -14.43 -4.43 -2.34
C ARG A 215 -14.94 -4.73 -3.74
N PHE A 216 -14.25 -5.61 -4.46
CA PHE A 216 -14.51 -5.82 -5.89
C PHE A 216 -15.33 -7.09 -6.18
N SER A 217 -15.42 -8.04 -5.24
CA SER A 217 -16.20 -9.28 -5.44
C SER A 217 -17.63 -9.17 -4.94
N GLU A 218 -17.89 -8.43 -3.85
CA GLU A 218 -19.25 -8.27 -3.30
C GLU A 218 -20.11 -7.26 -4.08
N GLY A 219 -19.48 -6.42 -4.92
CA GLY A 219 -20.19 -5.50 -5.83
C GLY A 219 -20.81 -6.16 -7.07
N LEU A 220 -20.74 -7.49 -7.19
CA LEU A 220 -21.28 -8.27 -8.31
C LEU A 220 -22.56 -9.03 -7.97
N LEU A 221 -23.03 -9.00 -6.72
CA LEU A 221 -24.39 -9.48 -6.46
C LEU A 221 -25.35 -8.44 -7.05
N PRO A 222 -26.17 -8.80 -8.05
CA PRO A 222 -27.25 -7.92 -8.45
C PRO A 222 -28.04 -7.65 -7.17
N VAL A 223 -28.16 -6.36 -6.81
CA VAL A 223 -29.38 -5.93 -6.14
C VAL A 223 -30.45 -6.33 -7.14
N THR A 224 -31.04 -7.51 -6.98
CA THR A 224 -32.36 -7.75 -7.54
C THR A 224 -33.13 -6.52 -7.14
N PRO A 225 -33.61 -5.70 -8.08
CA PRO A 225 -34.61 -4.71 -7.73
C PRO A 225 -35.63 -5.55 -6.99
N GLU A 226 -35.79 -5.33 -5.68
CA GLU A 226 -37.06 -5.62 -5.07
C GLU A 226 -38.01 -4.81 -5.93
N GLU A 227 -38.67 -5.56 -6.81
CA GLU A 227 -39.78 -5.14 -7.62
C GLU A 227 -40.57 -4.21 -6.71
N PRO A 228 -40.75 -2.92 -7.07
CA PRO A 228 -41.51 -2.03 -6.22
C PRO A 228 -42.81 -2.76 -5.96
N ALA A 229 -43.14 -2.97 -4.69
CA ALA A 229 -44.43 -3.53 -4.33
C ALA A 229 -45.45 -2.62 -5.03
N THR A 230 -45.96 -3.11 -6.16
CA THR A 230 -47.06 -2.52 -6.89
C THR A 230 -48.23 -2.78 -5.97
N GLU A 231 -48.33 -1.95 -4.93
CA GLU A 231 -49.51 -1.88 -4.11
C GLU A 231 -50.57 -1.29 -5.04
N CYS A 232 -51.25 -2.23 -5.67
CA CYS A 232 -52.45 -2.09 -6.45
C CYS A 232 -53.54 -1.52 -5.53
N VAL A 233 -53.43 -0.24 -5.19
CA VAL A 233 -54.50 0.49 -4.51
C VAL A 233 -55.55 0.82 -5.55
N ARG A 234 -56.48 -0.15 -5.63
CA ARG A 234 -57.86 -0.10 -6.09
C ARG A 234 -58.40 1.31 -6.34
N GLY A 235 -58.79 1.51 -7.61
CA GLY A 235 -60.05 2.10 -8.03
C GLY A 235 -60.63 3.25 -7.21
N ILE A 236 -60.49 4.46 -7.74
CA ILE A 236 -61.53 5.49 -7.63
C ILE A 236 -62.19 5.58 -9.00
N PRO A 237 -63.43 5.10 -9.18
CA PRO A 237 -64.23 5.47 -10.33
C PRO A 237 -64.84 6.87 -10.11
N ILE A 238 -65.42 7.41 -11.19
CA ILE A 238 -66.45 8.47 -11.26
C ILE A 238 -65.90 9.87 -11.65
N PRO A 239 -66.63 10.72 -12.43
CA PRO A 239 -67.73 10.48 -13.37
C PRO A 239 -67.46 11.01 -14.80
N GLU A 240 -68.00 10.32 -15.81
CA GLU A 240 -68.47 10.98 -17.04
C GLU A 240 -69.71 11.79 -16.69
N GLU A 241 -69.60 13.11 -16.57
CA GLU A 241 -70.78 13.98 -16.60
C GLU A 241 -70.49 15.33 -17.25
N SER A 242 -71.43 15.75 -18.11
CA SER A 242 -71.53 17.00 -18.89
C SER A 242 -70.61 17.12 -20.11
N ARG A 243 -71.02 16.82 -21.35
CA ARG A 243 -72.08 17.45 -22.17
C ARG A 243 -72.01 18.98 -22.21
N ALA A 244 -71.49 19.54 -23.30
CA ALA A 244 -72.18 20.48 -24.20
C ALA A 244 -71.28 20.77 -25.41
#